data_AF-A0A2N1V5M9-F1
#
_entry.id   AF-A0A2N1V5M9-F1
#
_cell.length_a   1.000
_cell.length_b   1.000
_cell.length_c   1.000
_cell.angle_alpha   90.00
_cell.angle_beta   90.00
_cell.angle_gamma   90.00
#
_symmetry.space_group_name_H-M   'P 1'
#
loop_
_entity.id
_entity.type
_entity.pdbx_description
1 polymer ?
#
loop_
_entity_poly.entity_id
_entity_poly.type
_entity_poly.pdbx_seq_one_letter_code
_entity_poly.pdbx_strand_id
1 'polypeptide(L)'
;MSTDYYPIQQPEDLPAREREDAMGAYFMMFASLAAGLPLPIINLIAAIIYYHVNKHKSRFVRFHSLQSLLSQLPVSLLNAGLVVWAISFFKYDFNFNNTFLSYLIVVILANLLYLGFSIAAAIKARQGLMYYFLFFGKLSYEIVYKVREEEEKIYRNNPPI
;
A
#
# COMPACT_ATOMS: atom_id res chain seq x y z
N MET A 1 4.45 25.43 -14.98
CA MET A 1 4.51 24.03 -14.49
C MET A 1 5.96 23.66 -14.35
N SER A 2 6.41 23.18 -13.19
CA SER A 2 7.78 22.66 -13.04
C SER A 2 7.94 21.47 -14.00
N THR A 3 8.95 21.50 -14.85
CA THR A 3 9.28 20.45 -15.83
C THR A 3 9.68 19.11 -15.22
N ASP A 4 9.86 19.07 -13.90
CA ASP A 4 10.43 17.94 -13.18
C ASP A 4 9.42 16.84 -12.83
N TYR A 5 8.12 17.06 -13.10
CA TYR A 5 7.05 16.11 -12.78
C TYR A 5 6.09 15.89 -13.94
N TYR A 6 5.63 14.65 -14.09
CA TYR A 6 4.53 14.30 -14.98
C TYR A 6 3.22 14.95 -14.51
N PRO A 7 2.32 15.34 -15.43
CA PRO A 7 1.01 15.87 -15.07
C PRO A 7 0.17 14.83 -14.33
N ILE A 8 -0.62 15.31 -13.37
CA ILE A 8 -1.57 14.48 -12.62
C ILE A 8 -2.80 14.23 -13.50
N GLN A 9 -3.18 12.97 -13.64
CA GLN A 9 -4.38 12.56 -14.39
C GLN A 9 -5.64 13.11 -13.71
N GLN A 10 -6.59 13.63 -14.50
CA GLN A 10 -7.87 14.08 -13.98
C GLN A 10 -8.87 12.90 -13.89
N PRO A 11 -9.84 12.94 -12.95
CA PRO A 11 -10.82 11.88 -12.76
C PRO A 11 -11.60 11.47 -14.03
N GLU A 12 -11.93 12.44 -14.87
CA GLU A 12 -12.65 12.28 -16.14
C GLU A 12 -11.83 11.55 -17.21
N ASP A 13 -10.51 11.66 -17.15
CA ASP A 13 -9.58 11.04 -18.10
C ASP A 13 -9.18 9.61 -17.70
N LEU A 14 -9.54 9.18 -16.49
CA LEU A 14 -9.16 7.88 -15.95
C LEU A 14 -10.18 6.79 -16.31
N PRO A 15 -9.77 5.73 -17.04
CA PRO A 15 -10.64 4.59 -17.31
C PRO A 15 -11.15 3.96 -16.01
N ALA A 16 -12.38 3.43 -16.03
CA ALA A 16 -12.96 2.73 -14.88
C ALA A 16 -12.03 1.64 -14.32
N ARG A 17 -11.37 0.89 -15.22
CA ARG A 17 -10.44 -0.17 -14.84
C ARG A 17 -9.26 0.32 -14.02
N GLU A 18 -8.68 1.47 -14.36
CA GLU A 18 -7.55 2.02 -13.61
C GLU A 18 -7.98 2.48 -12.21
N ARG A 19 -9.18 3.03 -12.08
CA ARG A 19 -9.75 3.42 -10.78
C ARG A 19 -10.01 2.20 -9.90
N GLU A 20 -10.47 1.10 -10.49
CA GLU A 20 -10.64 -0.20 -9.80
C GLU A 20 -9.31 -0.81 -9.37
N ASP A 21 -8.30 -0.80 -10.24
CA ASP A 21 -6.95 -1.28 -9.90
C ASP A 21 -6.30 -0.39 -8.82
N ALA A 22 -6.49 0.93 -8.86
CA ALA A 22 -5.99 1.82 -7.80
C ALA A 22 -6.71 1.59 -6.46
N MET A 23 -8.03 1.39 -6.48
CA MET A 23 -8.82 1.03 -5.29
C MET A 23 -8.37 -0.31 -4.71
N GLY A 24 -8.14 -1.31 -5.55
CA GLY A 24 -7.76 -2.66 -5.14
C GLY A 24 -6.46 -2.72 -4.33
N ALA A 25 -5.54 -1.78 -4.55
CA ALA A 25 -4.31 -1.67 -3.76
C ALA A 25 -4.58 -1.57 -2.26
N TYR A 26 -5.63 -0.86 -1.85
CA TYR A 26 -5.98 -0.65 -0.45
C TYR A 26 -6.74 -1.82 0.17
N PHE A 27 -7.24 -2.76 -0.64
CA PHE A 27 -7.87 -3.98 -0.13
C PHE A 27 -6.87 -5.07 0.24
N MET A 28 -5.58 -4.92 -0.11
CA MET A 28 -4.54 -5.89 0.25
C MET A 28 -4.38 -6.06 1.77
N MET A 29 -4.81 -5.06 2.55
CA MET A 29 -4.86 -5.13 4.00
C MET A 29 -5.84 -6.20 4.54
N PHE A 30 -6.77 -6.69 3.73
CA PHE A 30 -7.72 -7.76 4.09
C PHE A 30 -7.25 -9.15 3.67
N ALA A 31 -6.04 -9.28 3.10
CA ALA A 31 -5.55 -10.56 2.59
C ALA A 31 -5.45 -11.64 3.67
N SER A 32 -5.01 -11.28 4.88
CA SER A 32 -4.94 -12.18 6.03
C SER A 32 -6.33 -12.66 6.48
N LEU A 33 -7.33 -11.78 6.41
CA LEU A 33 -8.73 -12.13 6.71
C LEU A 33 -9.24 -13.15 5.69
N ALA A 34 -9.00 -12.91 4.41
CA ALA A 34 -9.40 -13.84 3.34
C ALA A 34 -8.67 -15.19 3.42
N ALA A 35 -7.40 -15.20 3.85
CA ALA A 35 -6.61 -16.42 4.02
C ALA A 35 -6.96 -17.22 5.28
N GLY A 36 -7.82 -16.70 6.18
CA GLY A 36 -8.15 -17.34 7.46
C GLY A 36 -6.97 -17.48 8.42
N LEU A 37 -5.87 -16.76 8.15
CA LEU A 37 -4.61 -16.83 8.89
C LEU A 37 -4.32 -15.44 9.46
N PRO A 38 -4.33 -15.24 10.79
CA PRO A 38 -3.98 -13.97 11.41
C PRO A 38 -2.46 -13.78 11.40
N LEU A 39 -1.85 -13.77 10.22
CA LEU A 39 -0.41 -13.61 10.03
C LEU A 39 -0.11 -12.20 9.51
N PRO A 40 0.62 -11.37 10.28
CA PRO A 40 1.04 -10.01 9.93
C PRO A 40 1.67 -9.86 8.55
N ILE A 41 2.29 -10.95 8.08
CA ILE A 41 3.11 -11.02 6.89
C ILE A 41 2.23 -11.17 5.63
N ILE A 42 1.03 -11.77 5.74
CA ILE A 42 0.18 -12.04 4.56
C ILE A 42 -0.25 -10.74 3.89
N ASN A 43 -0.67 -9.74 4.67
CA ASN A 43 -1.08 -8.44 4.13
C ASN A 43 0.08 -7.71 3.43
N LEU A 44 1.29 -7.82 3.99
CA LEU A 44 2.49 -7.24 3.39
C LEU A 44 2.85 -7.94 2.08
N ILE A 45 2.85 -9.28 2.05
CA ILE A 45 3.08 -10.06 0.84
C ILE A 45 2.06 -9.70 -0.23
N ALA A 46 0.78 -9.62 0.12
CA ALA A 46 -0.27 -9.23 -0.80
C ALA A 46 -0.03 -7.83 -1.39
N ALA A 47 0.32 -6.84 -0.55
CA ALA A 47 0.65 -5.50 -1.01
C ALA A 47 1.90 -5.47 -1.92
N ILE A 48 2.94 -6.26 -1.62
CA ILE A 48 4.15 -6.39 -2.44
C ILE A 48 3.79 -6.95 -3.82
N ILE A 49 3.06 -8.07 -3.87
CA ILE A 49 2.61 -8.71 -5.12
C ILE A 49 1.76 -7.71 -5.90
N TYR A 50 0.79 -7.07 -5.24
CA TYR A 50 -0.09 -6.11 -5.88
C TYR A 50 0.67 -4.95 -6.53
N TYR A 51 1.63 -4.38 -5.81
CA TYR A 51 2.51 -3.35 -6.36
C TYR A 51 3.28 -3.86 -7.57
N HIS A 52 3.90 -5.04 -7.49
CA HIS A 52 4.70 -5.56 -8.61
C HIS A 52 3.89 -5.88 -9.87
N VAL A 53 2.65 -6.35 -9.70
CA VAL A 53 1.71 -6.59 -10.80
C VAL A 53 1.26 -5.29 -11.46
N ASN A 54 1.10 -4.22 -10.66
CA ASN A 54 0.51 -2.97 -11.14
C ASN A 54 1.52 -1.84 -11.39
N LYS A 55 2.80 -1.99 -11.03
CA LYS A 55 3.82 -0.93 -11.13
C LYS A 55 4.09 -0.44 -12.56
N HIS A 56 3.72 -1.23 -13.57
CA HIS A 56 3.89 -0.90 -14.99
C HIS A 56 2.62 -0.34 -15.66
N LYS A 57 1.51 -0.22 -14.92
CA LYS A 57 0.29 0.44 -15.39
C LYS A 57 0.47 1.97 -15.33
N SER A 58 -0.62 2.73 -15.37
CA SER A 58 -0.56 4.18 -15.25
C SER A 58 0.09 4.65 -13.96
N ARG A 59 0.59 5.89 -13.97
CA ARG A 59 1.18 6.54 -12.79
C ARG A 59 0.19 6.64 -11.65
N PHE A 60 -1.10 6.82 -11.95
CA PHE A 60 -2.17 6.83 -10.96
C PHE A 60 -2.25 5.50 -10.20
N VAL A 61 -2.32 4.37 -10.92
CA VAL A 61 -2.37 3.03 -10.30
C VAL A 61 -1.06 2.73 -9.55
N ARG A 62 0.09 3.06 -10.16
CA ARG A 62 1.41 2.86 -9.53
C ARG A 62 1.54 3.64 -8.23
N PHE A 63 1.05 4.88 -8.19
CA PHE A 63 1.03 5.73 -7.00
C PHE A 63 0.23 5.10 -5.86
N HIS A 64 -1.03 4.74 -6.10
CA HIS A 64 -1.90 4.15 -5.08
C HIS A 64 -1.36 2.79 -4.61
N SER A 65 -0.83 1.99 -5.53
CA SER A 65 -0.18 0.70 -5.20
C SER A 65 1.05 0.87 -4.33
N LEU A 66 1.92 1.85 -4.65
CA LEU A 66 3.12 2.14 -3.86
C LEU A 66 2.77 2.75 -2.50
N GLN A 67 1.81 3.67 -2.44
CA GLN A 67 1.34 4.26 -1.18
C GLN A 67 0.79 3.19 -0.24
N SER A 68 -0.07 2.30 -0.75
CA SER A 68 -0.58 1.16 0.02
C SER A 68 0.57 0.29 0.55
N LEU A 69 1.49 -0.12 -0.32
CA LEU A 69 2.66 -0.91 0.09
C LEU A 69 3.50 -0.24 1.18
N LEU A 70 3.89 1.02 0.98
CA LEU A 70 4.76 1.73 1.92
C LEU A 70 4.07 1.97 3.26
N SER A 71 2.78 2.31 3.25
CA SER A 71 2.01 2.53 4.48
C SER A 71 1.64 1.25 5.23
N GLN A 72 1.67 0.10 4.56
CA GLN A 72 1.51 -1.21 5.18
C GLN A 72 2.74 -1.59 6.04
N LEU A 73 3.95 -1.11 5.71
CA LEU A 73 5.19 -1.52 6.38
C LEU A 73 5.18 -1.27 7.90
N PRO A 74 4.88 -0.07 8.43
CA PRO A 74 4.88 0.16 9.87
C PRO A 74 3.87 -0.73 10.60
N VAL A 75 2.67 -0.88 10.04
CA VAL A 75 1.59 -1.69 10.62
C VAL A 75 1.99 -3.17 10.64
N SER A 76 2.59 -3.66 9.56
CA SER A 76 3.09 -5.03 9.49
C SER A 76 4.24 -5.30 10.46
N LEU A 77 5.13 -4.34 10.71
CA LEU A 77 6.18 -4.46 11.73
C LEU A 77 5.59 -4.53 13.15
N LEU A 78 4.63 -3.66 13.48
CA LEU A 78 3.93 -3.69 14.77
C LEU A 78 3.21 -5.03 14.99
N ASN A 79 2.46 -5.48 13.97
CA ASN A 79 1.76 -6.76 13.98
C ASN A 79 2.74 -7.94 14.12
N ALA A 80 3.88 -7.92 13.41
CA ALA A 80 4.90 -8.97 13.52
C ALA A 80 5.51 -9.02 14.92
N GLY A 81 5.84 -7.87 15.51
CA GLY A 81 6.32 -7.78 16.90
C GLY A 81 5.30 -8.34 17.90
N LEU A 82 4.00 -8.06 17.70
CA LEU A 82 2.94 -8.59 18.55
C LEU A 82 2.86 -10.11 18.48
N VAL A 83 2.94 -10.68 17.28
CA VAL A 83 2.90 -12.14 17.08
C VAL A 83 4.14 -12.81 17.66
N VAL A 84 5.35 -12.28 17.45
CA VAL A 84 6.57 -12.84 18.02
C VAL A 84 6.52 -12.81 19.55
N TRP A 85 6.06 -11.71 20.15
CA TRP A 85 5.87 -11.62 21.60
C TRP A 85 4.79 -12.61 22.08
N ALA A 86 3.65 -12.70 21.40
CA ALA A 86 2.61 -13.66 21.73
C ALA A 86 3.12 -15.12 21.69
N ILE A 87 3.91 -15.48 20.68
CA ILE A 87 4.54 -16.81 20.58
C ILE A 87 5.53 -17.05 21.72
N SER A 88 6.26 -16.03 22.17
CA SER A 88 7.21 -16.16 23.27
C SER A 88 6.56 -16.58 24.60
N PHE A 89 5.29 -16.24 24.84
CA PHE A 89 4.55 -16.71 26.02
C PHE A 89 4.43 -18.24 26.05
N PHE A 90 4.16 -18.87 24.91
CA PHE A 90 4.05 -20.33 24.80
C PHE A 90 5.38 -21.06 24.98
N LYS A 91 6.52 -20.38 24.75
CA LYS A 91 7.85 -20.99 24.79
C LYS A 91 8.55 -20.81 26.13
N TYR A 92 8.22 -19.77 26.90
CA TYR A 92 9.01 -19.35 28.06
C TYR A 92 8.18 -19.14 29.35
N ASP A 93 6.92 -19.59 29.39
CA ASP A 93 6.00 -19.44 30.54
C ASP A 93 5.92 -18.00 31.10
N PHE A 94 6.09 -17.00 30.25
CA PHE A 94 5.91 -15.61 30.65
C PHE A 94 4.42 -15.36 30.94
N ASN A 95 4.13 -14.63 32.04
CA ASN A 95 2.77 -14.20 32.32
C ASN A 95 2.40 -13.00 31.45
N PHE A 96 1.14 -12.94 31.01
CA PHE A 96 0.57 -11.74 30.40
C PHE A 96 0.75 -10.57 31.36
N ASN A 97 1.55 -9.58 30.96
CA ASN A 97 1.85 -8.41 31.77
C ASN A 97 1.21 -7.15 31.18
N ASN A 98 1.15 -6.09 31.99
CA ASN A 98 0.56 -4.82 31.58
C ASN A 98 1.27 -4.23 30.35
N THR A 99 2.58 -4.47 30.19
CA THR A 99 3.35 -3.99 29.03
C THR A 99 2.88 -4.61 27.73
N PHE A 100 2.64 -5.93 27.71
CA PHE A 100 2.10 -6.62 26.55
C PHE A 100 0.69 -6.10 26.22
N LEU A 101 -0.16 -5.89 27.23
CA LEU A 101 -1.50 -5.35 27.02
C LEU A 101 -1.46 -3.93 26.43
N SER A 102 -0.60 -3.05 26.94
CA SER A 102 -0.40 -1.71 26.36
C SER A 102 0.08 -1.78 24.92
N TYR A 103 1.03 -2.66 24.61
CA TYR A 103 1.51 -2.86 23.25
C TYR A 103 0.39 -3.38 22.32
N LEU A 104 -0.38 -4.37 22.75
CA LEU A 104 -1.54 -4.90 22.02
C LEU A 104 -2.55 -3.79 21.68
N ILE A 105 -2.88 -2.92 22.64
CA ILE A 105 -3.79 -1.78 22.42
C ILE A 105 -3.23 -0.83 21.36
N VAL A 106 -1.94 -0.48 21.44
CA VAL A 106 -1.27 0.36 20.43
C VAL A 106 -1.34 -0.28 19.03
N VAL A 107 -1.07 -1.59 18.93
CA VAL A 107 -1.17 -2.31 17.65
C VAL A 107 -2.60 -2.30 17.12
N ILE A 108 -3.61 -2.54 17.95
CA ILE A 108 -5.03 -2.47 17.54
C ILE A 108 -5.38 -1.08 17.02
N LEU A 109 -5.03 -0.02 17.76
CA LEU A 109 -5.29 1.36 17.35
C LEU A 109 -4.59 1.71 16.03
N ALA A 110 -3.34 1.27 15.84
CA ALA A 110 -2.60 1.47 14.60
C ALA A 110 -3.28 0.77 13.40
N ASN A 111 -3.78 -0.45 13.59
CA ASN A 111 -4.52 -1.18 12.53
C ASN A 111 -5.86 -0.50 12.22
N LEU A 112 -6.60 -0.03 13.23
CA LEU A 112 -7.86 0.68 13.02
C LEU A 112 -7.65 2.02 12.31
N LEU A 113 -6.62 2.76 12.68
CA LEU A 113 -6.25 4.00 12.00
C LEU A 113 -5.89 3.73 10.53
N TYR A 114 -5.05 2.73 10.29
CA TYR A 114 -4.68 2.30 8.95
C TYR A 114 -5.88 1.84 8.12
N LEU A 115 -6.80 1.08 8.72
CA LEU A 115 -8.07 0.68 8.10
C LEU A 115 -8.89 1.88 7.66
N GLY A 116 -9.05 2.89 8.52
CA GLY A 116 -9.78 4.11 8.19
C GLY A 116 -9.17 4.85 6.99
N PHE A 117 -7.85 5.05 7.00
CA PHE A 117 -7.13 5.69 5.90
C PHE A 117 -7.23 4.88 4.59
N SER A 118 -7.10 3.56 4.65
CA SER A 118 -7.19 2.68 3.48
C SER A 118 -8.59 2.65 2.88
N ILE A 119 -9.65 2.63 3.69
CA ILE A 119 -11.03 2.75 3.21
C ILE A 119 -11.24 4.11 2.54
N ALA A 120 -10.82 5.21 3.16
CA ALA A 120 -10.94 6.55 2.59
C ALA A 120 -10.20 6.65 1.24
N ALA A 121 -8.99 6.12 1.16
CA ALA A 121 -8.21 6.10 -0.08
C ALA A 121 -8.83 5.20 -1.14
N ALA A 122 -9.38 4.03 -0.78
CA ALA A 122 -10.07 3.15 -1.71
C ALA A 122 -11.26 3.86 -2.37
N ILE A 123 -12.08 4.56 -1.56
CA ILE A 123 -13.23 5.33 -2.05
C ILE A 123 -12.77 6.44 -3.00
N LYS A 124 -11.73 7.19 -2.63
CA LYS A 124 -11.18 8.27 -3.46
C LYS A 124 -10.53 7.77 -4.74
N ALA A 125 -9.77 6.68 -4.69
CA ALA A 125 -9.16 6.04 -5.85
C ALA A 125 -10.23 5.55 -6.84
N ARG A 126 -11.35 4.99 -6.35
CA ARG A 126 -12.50 4.61 -7.19
C ARG A 126 -13.13 5.81 -7.90
N GLN A 127 -13.07 6.99 -7.29
CA GLN A 127 -13.52 8.26 -7.90
C GLN A 127 -12.48 8.88 -8.83
N GLY A 128 -11.28 8.29 -8.98
CA GLY A 128 -10.17 8.87 -9.76
C GLY A 128 -9.42 10.00 -9.04
N LEU A 129 -9.63 10.15 -7.72
CA LEU A 129 -9.03 11.21 -6.92
C LEU A 129 -7.77 10.73 -6.21
N MET A 130 -6.71 11.54 -6.26
CA MET A 130 -5.52 11.33 -5.45
C MET A 130 -5.84 11.55 -3.97
N TYR A 131 -5.43 10.61 -3.12
CA TYR A 131 -5.54 10.73 -1.67
C TYR A 131 -4.19 10.45 -1.03
N TYR A 132 -3.61 11.47 -0.40
CA TYR A 132 -2.24 11.43 0.12
C TYR A 132 -2.23 11.04 1.58
N PHE A 133 -1.62 9.91 1.90
CA PHE A 133 -1.32 9.57 3.29
C PHE A 133 -0.23 10.49 3.83
N LEU A 134 -0.27 10.75 5.14
CA LEU A 134 0.79 11.49 5.82
C LEU A 134 2.13 10.77 5.58
N PHE A 135 3.13 11.51 5.13
CA PHE A 135 4.44 11.04 4.65
C PHE A 135 4.41 10.15 3.39
N PHE A 136 3.65 9.05 3.40
CA PHE A 136 3.66 8.05 2.33
C PHE A 136 3.10 8.58 1.01
N GLY A 137 2.13 9.50 1.05
CA GLY A 137 1.61 10.11 -0.17
C GLY A 137 2.65 10.99 -0.87
N LYS A 138 3.37 11.83 -0.12
CA LYS A 138 4.44 12.64 -0.70
C LYS A 138 5.56 11.75 -1.26
N LEU A 139 5.95 10.72 -0.52
CA LEU A 139 6.99 9.79 -0.93
C LEU A 139 6.62 9.03 -2.22
N SER A 140 5.40 8.47 -2.27
CA SER A 140 4.91 7.79 -3.47
C SER A 140 4.79 8.73 -4.66
N TYR A 141 4.36 9.98 -4.43
CA TYR A 141 4.28 10.98 -5.48
C TYR A 141 5.67 11.29 -6.06
N GLU A 142 6.66 11.56 -5.21
CA GLU A 142 8.05 11.81 -5.63
C GLU A 142 8.64 10.64 -6.42
N ILE A 143 8.37 9.40 -6.00
CA ILE A 143 8.92 8.21 -6.65
C ILE A 143 8.28 7.98 -8.03
N VAL A 144 6.99 8.27 -8.18
CA VAL A 144 6.19 7.87 -9.35
C VAL A 144 6.04 9.00 -10.38
N TYR A 145 5.93 10.25 -9.95
CA TYR A 145 5.67 11.38 -10.83
C TYR A 145 6.91 12.19 -11.19
N LYS A 146 8.03 12.03 -10.49
CA LYS A 146 9.28 12.72 -10.85
C LYS A 146 9.81 12.18 -12.17
N VAL A 147 10.08 13.08 -13.11
CA VAL A 147 10.68 12.77 -14.41
C VAL A 147 12.13 12.32 -14.19
N ARG A 148 12.54 11.23 -14.83
CA ARG A 148 13.91 10.70 -14.79
C ARG A 148 14.40 10.55 -16.23
N GLU A 149 15.61 11.02 -16.51
CA GLU A 149 16.21 11.06 -17.85
C GLU A 149 16.27 9.67 -18.53
N GLU A 150 16.27 8.57 -17.77
CA GLU A 150 16.35 7.21 -18.30
C GLU A 150 15.01 6.62 -18.81
N GLU A 151 13.85 7.23 -18.51
CA GLU A 151 12.54 6.64 -18.84
C GLU A 151 12.13 6.77 -20.32
N GLU A 152 12.86 7.52 -21.15
CA GLU A 152 12.50 7.85 -22.53
C GLU A 152 12.92 6.81 -23.60
N LYS A 153 13.07 5.53 -23.25
CA LYS A 153 13.32 4.47 -24.25
C LYS A 153 12.02 4.05 -24.94
N ILE A 154 11.68 4.73 -26.03
CA ILE A 154 10.55 4.36 -26.89
C ILE A 154 10.92 3.10 -27.69
N TYR A 155 10.50 1.93 -27.22
CA TYR A 155 10.55 0.70 -28.01
C TYR A 155 9.51 0.75 -29.12
N ARG A 156 9.95 0.84 -30.38
CA ARG A 156 9.06 0.76 -31.56
C ARG A 156 9.08 -0.65 -32.13
N ASN A 157 7.91 -1.24 -32.28
CA ASN A 157 7.75 -2.46 -33.06
C ASN A 157 7.87 -2.10 -34.53
N ASN A 158 8.78 -2.77 -35.24
CA ASN A 158 8.82 -2.71 -36.70
C ASN A 158 8.04 -3.91 -37.26
N PRO A 159 7.34 -3.76 -38.40
CA PRO A 159 6.76 -4.91 -39.08
C PRO A 159 7.86 -5.92 -39.47
N PRO A 160 7.56 -7.22 -39.54
CA PRO A 160 8.48 -8.18 -40.14
C PRO A 160 8.75 -7.75 -41.59
N ILE A 161 10.02 -7.61 -41.94
CA ILE A 161 10.50 -7.30 -43.30
C ILE A 161 10.20 -8.48 -44.21
#